data_AF-A0A8J4QE74-F1
#
_entry.id   AF-A0A8J4QE74-F1
#
_cell.length_a   1.000
_cell.length_b   1.000
_cell.length_c   1.000
_cell.angle_alpha   90.00
_cell.angle_beta   90.00
_cell.angle_gamma   90.00
#
_symmetry.space_group_name_H-M   'P 1'
#
loop_
_entity.id
_entity.type
_entity.pdbx_description
1 polymer ?
#
loop_
_entity_poly.entity_id
_entity_poly.type
_entity_poly.pdbx_seq_one_letter_code
_entity_poly.pdbx_strand_id
1 'polypeptide(L)'
;MARVGSLVDILLFYTIERLLFNKMVCSMGKNPQMVKKALALWLMLEEIGYHDLIRMIHSFDNNTIEALFDEGLQCLECIQPNAIELSESEDTQVFVGLLDEPMNRRFFYYNREFMHESYMHVMETVCDKIFGETLAIEVDESGM
;
A
#
# COMPACT_ATOMS: atom_id res chain seq x y z
N MET A 1 19.20 15.82 -18.96
CA MET A 1 19.89 15.09 -17.88
C MET A 1 18.86 14.73 -16.82
N ALA A 2 18.39 13.50 -16.80
CA ALA A 2 17.69 12.92 -15.66
C ALA A 2 18.38 11.57 -15.44
N ARG A 3 19.04 11.43 -14.29
CA ARG A 3 19.66 10.19 -13.85
C ARG A 3 18.51 9.20 -13.69
N VAL A 4 18.39 8.23 -14.58
CA VAL A 4 17.58 7.04 -14.32
C VAL A 4 18.20 6.42 -13.08
N GLY A 5 17.58 6.63 -11.92
CA GLY A 5 17.85 5.80 -10.75
C GLY A 5 17.61 4.36 -11.19
N SER A 6 18.59 3.50 -11.01
CA SER A 6 18.47 2.10 -11.43
C SER A 6 17.26 1.48 -10.74
N LEU A 7 16.60 0.49 -11.34
CA LEU A 7 15.57 -0.32 -10.66
C LEU A 7 16.07 -0.80 -9.28
N VAL A 8 17.38 -1.07 -9.17
CA VAL A 8 18.06 -1.43 -7.93
C VAL A 8 17.95 -0.34 -6.86
N ASP A 9 18.10 0.94 -7.22
CA ASP A 9 17.98 2.06 -6.28
C ASP A 9 16.55 2.16 -5.73
N ILE A 10 15.56 1.93 -6.59
CA ILE A 10 14.14 1.90 -6.22
C ILE A 10 13.88 0.72 -5.26
N LEU A 11 14.39 -0.48 -5.58
CA LEU A 11 14.21 -1.67 -4.74
C LEU A 11 14.90 -1.57 -3.38
N LEU A 12 16.02 -0.84 -3.28
CA LEU A 12 16.70 -0.56 -2.02
C LEU A 12 15.97 0.51 -1.21
N PHE A 13 15.40 1.52 -1.87
CA PHE A 13 14.58 2.53 -1.21
C PHE A 13 13.34 1.91 -0.55
N TYR A 14 12.62 1.05 -1.27
CA TYR A 14 11.39 0.41 -0.78
C TYR A 14 11.63 -0.89 0.02
N THR A 15 12.66 -0.91 0.86
CA THR A 15 13.04 -2.13 1.59
C THR A 15 11.97 -2.56 2.60
N ILE A 16 11.38 -1.64 3.35
CA ILE A 16 10.39 -1.96 4.39
C ILE A 16 9.10 -2.48 3.76
N GLU A 17 8.67 -1.86 2.67
CA GLU A 17 7.50 -2.21 1.88
C GLU A 17 7.64 -3.64 1.33
N ARG A 18 8.82 -3.99 0.82
CA ARG A 18 9.14 -5.33 0.33
C ARG A 18 9.20 -6.37 1.46
N LEU A 19 9.73 -6.02 2.62
CA LEU A 19 9.70 -6.89 3.80
C LEU A 19 8.27 -7.15 4.26
N LEU A 20 7.44 -6.11 4.32
CA LEU A 20 6.04 -6.21 4.70
C LEU A 20 5.22 -7.01 3.68
N PHE A 21 5.45 -6.79 2.37
CA PHE A 21 4.86 -7.60 1.30
C PHE A 21 5.19 -9.08 1.49
N ASN A 22 6.48 -9.41 1.67
CA ASN A 22 6.91 -10.79 1.86
C ASN A 22 6.36 -11.41 3.15
N LYS A 23 6.27 -10.64 4.24
CA LYS A 23 5.65 -11.09 5.50
C LYS A 23 4.18 -11.46 5.28
N MET A 24 3.40 -10.59 4.64
CA MET A 24 1.98 -10.85 4.38
C MET A 24 1.76 -12.02 3.41
N VAL A 25 2.52 -12.09 2.32
CA VAL A 25 2.36 -13.15 1.32
C VAL A 25 2.89 -14.49 1.81
N CYS A 26 4.14 -14.53 2.25
CA CYS A 26 4.82 -15.79 2.55
C CYS A 26 4.50 -16.32 3.94
N SER A 27 4.38 -15.45 4.96
CA SER A 27 4.16 -15.87 6.34
C SER A 27 2.69 -15.89 6.74
N MET A 28 1.89 -14.92 6.26
CA MET A 28 0.46 -14.84 6.56
C MET A 28 -0.43 -15.48 5.48
N GLY A 29 0.13 -15.89 4.34
CA GLY A 29 -0.60 -16.59 3.27
C GLY A 29 -1.59 -15.71 2.50
N LYS A 30 -1.39 -14.38 2.50
CA LYS A 30 -2.28 -13.44 1.81
C LYS A 30 -2.08 -13.47 0.30
N ASN A 31 -3.16 -13.17 -0.43
CA ASN A 31 -3.10 -13.06 -1.89
C ASN A 31 -2.16 -11.90 -2.31
N PRO A 32 -1.13 -12.14 -3.14
CA PRO A 32 -0.15 -11.11 -3.52
C PRO A 32 -0.76 -9.86 -4.15
N GLN A 33 -1.81 -10.01 -4.96
CA GLN A 33 -2.48 -8.88 -5.60
C GLN A 33 -3.24 -8.04 -4.57
N MET A 34 -3.90 -8.67 -3.59
CA MET A 34 -4.57 -7.93 -2.52
C MET A 34 -3.55 -7.23 -1.60
N VAL A 35 -2.43 -7.87 -1.29
CA VAL A 35 -1.32 -7.25 -0.53
C VAL A 35 -0.77 -6.03 -1.26
N LYS A 36 -0.57 -6.14 -2.58
CA LYS A 36 -0.13 -5.01 -3.42
C LYS A 36 -1.10 -3.83 -3.31
N LYS A 37 -2.41 -4.08 -3.38
CA LYS A 37 -3.44 -3.02 -3.25
C LYS A 37 -3.39 -2.34 -1.88
N ALA A 38 -3.28 -3.12 -0.79
CA ALA A 38 -3.17 -2.56 0.55
C ALA A 38 -1.90 -1.69 0.73
N LEU A 39 -0.76 -2.16 0.22
CA LEU A 39 0.48 -1.36 0.26
C LEU A 39 0.39 -0.09 -0.57
N ALA A 40 -0.25 -0.12 -1.74
CA ALA A 40 -0.49 1.09 -2.54
C ALA A 40 -1.37 2.10 -1.81
N LEU A 41 -2.40 1.64 -1.08
CA LEU A 41 -3.20 2.52 -0.23
C LEU A 41 -2.33 3.19 0.83
N TRP A 42 -1.51 2.43 1.55
CA TRP A 42 -0.69 2.99 2.64
C TRP A 42 0.40 3.93 2.14
N LEU A 43 1.03 3.62 1.00
CA LEU A 43 1.97 4.53 0.33
C LEU A 43 1.27 5.84 -0.08
N MET A 44 0.08 5.76 -0.66
CA MET A 44 -0.71 6.96 -1.01
C MET A 44 -1.03 7.79 0.24
N LEU A 45 -1.39 7.15 1.36
CA LEU A 45 -1.62 7.83 2.63
C LEU A 45 -0.35 8.54 3.13
N GLU A 46 0.83 7.92 3.02
CA GLU A 46 2.10 8.56 3.35
C GLU A 46 2.40 9.78 2.47
N GLU A 47 2.09 9.71 1.17
CA GLU A 47 2.27 10.83 0.23
C GLU A 47 1.40 12.04 0.56
N ILE A 48 0.19 11.83 1.11
CA ILE A 48 -0.74 12.91 1.48
C ILE A 48 -0.56 13.42 2.92
N GLY A 49 0.35 12.83 3.69
CA GLY A 49 0.78 13.37 5.00
C GLY A 49 0.72 12.39 6.18
N TYR A 50 0.22 11.17 6.01
CA TYR A 50 0.18 10.16 7.07
C TYR A 50 1.50 9.37 7.11
N HIS A 51 2.59 10.05 7.48
CA HIS A 51 3.95 9.54 7.41
C HIS A 51 4.23 8.30 8.29
N ASP A 52 5.28 7.54 7.94
CA ASP A 52 5.76 6.34 8.65
C ASP A 52 4.72 5.21 8.80
N LEU A 53 3.58 5.27 8.09
CA LEU A 53 2.49 4.30 8.18
C LEU A 53 2.95 2.86 7.94
N ILE A 54 3.66 2.60 6.85
CA ILE A 54 4.12 1.26 6.47
C ILE A 54 5.12 0.73 7.49
N ARG A 55 6.01 1.61 7.97
CA ARG A 55 6.98 1.28 9.00
C ARG A 55 6.30 0.91 10.31
N MET A 56 5.27 1.64 10.71
CA MET A 56 4.46 1.32 11.89
C MET A 56 3.72 -0.01 11.70
N ILE A 57 3.05 -0.22 10.57
CA ILE A 57 2.35 -1.47 10.24
C ILE A 57 3.30 -2.67 10.32
N HIS A 58 4.48 -2.56 9.72
CA HIS A 58 5.49 -3.62 9.73
C HIS A 58 5.95 -4.01 11.14
N SER A 59 5.89 -3.08 12.10
CA SER A 59 6.31 -3.30 13.48
C SER A 59 5.32 -4.10 14.32
N PHE A 60 4.07 -4.24 13.90
CA PHE A 60 3.05 -4.98 14.66
C PHE A 60 3.13 -6.50 14.45
N ASP A 61 2.44 -7.22 15.34
CA ASP A 61 2.22 -8.65 15.19
C ASP A 61 1.25 -8.96 14.04
N ASN A 62 1.22 -10.24 13.63
CA ASN A 62 0.46 -10.65 12.46
C ASN A 62 -1.05 -10.40 12.60
N ASN A 63 -1.62 -10.47 13.81
CA ASN A 63 -3.06 -10.26 13.99
C ASN A 63 -3.44 -8.80 13.78
N THR A 64 -2.60 -7.87 14.26
CA THR A 64 -2.82 -6.44 14.00
C THR A 64 -2.60 -6.11 12.53
N ILE A 65 -1.58 -6.66 11.88
CA ILE A 65 -1.38 -6.47 10.43
C ILE A 65 -2.57 -7.00 9.63
N GLU A 66 -3.12 -8.16 10.02
CA GLU A 66 -4.34 -8.74 9.42
C GLU A 66 -5.52 -7.76 9.48
N ALA A 67 -5.80 -7.19 10.66
CA ALA A 67 -6.88 -6.25 10.85
C ALA A 67 -6.69 -4.97 10.03
N LEU A 68 -5.49 -4.40 10.04
CA LEU A 68 -5.16 -3.19 9.26
C LEU A 68 -5.20 -3.45 7.74
N PHE A 69 -4.84 -4.66 7.31
CA PHE A 69 -4.97 -5.10 5.94
C PHE A 69 -6.45 -5.15 5.51
N ASP A 70 -7.32 -5.75 6.32
CA ASP A 70 -8.75 -5.83 6.02
C ASP A 70 -9.42 -4.45 6.05
N GLU A 71 -9.05 -3.58 7.01
CA GLU A 71 -9.49 -2.18 7.05
C GLU A 71 -9.04 -1.41 5.80
N GLY A 72 -7.80 -1.60 5.35
CA GLY A 72 -7.28 -1.00 4.13
C GLY A 72 -8.08 -1.41 2.89
N LEU A 73 -8.41 -2.69 2.76
CA LEU A 73 -9.25 -3.15 1.65
C LEU A 73 -10.66 -2.54 1.69
N GLN A 74 -11.26 -2.41 2.88
CA GLN A 74 -12.57 -1.76 3.05
C GLN A 74 -12.52 -0.26 2.72
N CYS A 75 -11.39 0.41 2.96
CA CYS A 75 -11.17 1.81 2.55
C CYS A 75 -11.08 1.92 1.02
N LEU A 76 -10.43 0.96 0.35
CA LEU A 76 -10.34 0.92 -1.11
C LEU A 76 -11.71 0.76 -1.79
N GLU A 77 -12.65 0.07 -1.16
CA GLU A 77 -14.03 0.01 -1.65
C GLU A 77 -14.70 1.39 -1.66
N CYS A 78 -14.38 2.25 -0.68
CA CYS A 78 -14.96 3.59 -0.56
C CYS A 78 -14.45 4.57 -1.63
N ILE A 79 -13.27 4.33 -2.21
CA ILE A 79 -12.70 5.20 -3.24
C ILE A 79 -13.05 4.76 -4.68
N GLN A 80 -13.74 3.64 -4.86
CA GLN A 80 -14.07 3.19 -6.22
C GLN A 80 -15.01 4.16 -6.93
N PRO A 81 -14.93 4.31 -8.27
CA PRO A 81 -15.79 5.22 -9.02
C PRO A 81 -17.29 4.97 -8.83
N ASN A 82 -17.67 3.71 -8.57
CA ASN A 82 -19.03 3.25 -8.33
C ASN A 82 -19.36 3.06 -6.83
N ALA A 83 -18.53 3.58 -5.92
CA ALA A 83 -18.78 3.50 -4.49
C ALA A 83 -20.10 4.21 -4.11
N ILE A 84 -20.81 3.64 -3.15
CA ILE A 84 -22.04 4.20 -2.59
C ILE A 84 -21.69 4.87 -1.25
N GLU A 85 -22.35 5.99 -0.94
CA GLU A 85 -22.19 6.65 0.34
C GLU A 85 -22.62 5.73 1.49
N LEU A 86 -21.79 5.64 2.52
CA LEU A 86 -22.07 4.86 3.72
C LEU A 86 -23.11 5.55 4.61
N SER A 87 -24.07 4.79 5.13
CA SER A 87 -24.98 5.30 6.15
C SER A 87 -24.22 5.65 7.44
N GLU A 88 -24.82 6.47 8.32
CA GLU A 88 -24.16 6.87 9.59
C GLU A 88 -23.82 5.68 10.48
N SER A 89 -24.62 4.62 10.42
CA SER A 89 -24.38 3.37 11.16
C SER A 89 -23.22 2.54 10.61
N GLU A 90 -22.74 2.83 9.40
CA GLU A 90 -21.68 2.10 8.71
C GLU A 90 -20.34 2.87 8.69
N ASP A 91 -20.32 4.09 9.25
CA ASP A 91 -19.12 4.91 9.34
C ASP A 91 -18.25 4.47 10.52
N THR A 92 -17.36 3.52 10.24
CA THR A 92 -16.39 2.99 11.22
C THR A 92 -15.06 3.74 11.11
N GLN A 93 -14.44 3.98 12.26
CA GLN A 93 -13.05 4.45 12.31
C GLN A 93 -12.11 3.38 11.75
N VAL A 94 -11.07 3.81 11.06
CA VAL A 94 -10.06 2.94 10.44
C VAL A 94 -8.68 3.37 10.92
N PHE A 95 -7.76 2.42 11.01
CA PHE A 95 -6.39 2.65 11.48
C PHE A 95 -6.37 3.23 12.90
N VAL A 96 -7.25 2.72 13.77
CA VAL A 96 -7.39 3.19 15.16
C VAL A 96 -6.09 2.96 15.93
N GLY A 97 -5.56 4.03 16.55
CA GLY A 97 -4.30 3.99 17.30
C GLY A 97 -3.05 3.96 16.42
N LEU A 98 -3.21 4.00 15.10
CA LEU A 98 -2.12 4.08 14.13
C LEU A 98 -1.88 5.52 13.64
N LEU A 99 -2.94 6.32 13.58
CA LEU A 99 -2.90 7.71 13.12
C LEU A 99 -3.16 8.67 14.28
N ASP A 100 -2.48 9.82 14.25
CA ASP A 100 -2.67 10.89 15.24
C ASP A 100 -4.08 11.50 15.15
N GLU A 101 -4.60 11.65 13.92
CA GLU A 101 -5.94 12.14 13.67
C GLU A 101 -6.89 10.97 13.34
N PRO A 102 -8.06 10.87 14.01
CA PRO A 102 -9.04 9.84 13.70
C PRO A 102 -9.47 9.90 12.24
N MET A 103 -9.30 8.79 11.53
CA MET A 103 -9.76 8.63 10.16
C MET A 103 -10.94 7.65 10.10
N ASN A 104 -11.91 7.90 9.23
CA ASN A 104 -13.08 7.05 9.04
C ASN A 104 -13.29 6.73 7.56
N ARG A 105 -14.19 5.79 7.27
CA ARG A 105 -14.48 5.39 5.87
C ARG A 105 -15.10 6.53 5.06
N ARG A 106 -15.85 7.43 5.69
CA ARG A 106 -16.41 8.61 5.00
C ARG A 106 -15.36 9.58 4.48
N PHE A 107 -14.23 9.73 5.17
CA PHE A 107 -13.09 10.49 4.67
C PHE A 107 -12.65 9.99 3.29
N PHE A 108 -12.59 8.67 3.10
CA PHE A 108 -12.28 8.07 1.80
C PHE A 108 -13.36 8.35 0.75
N TYR A 109 -14.64 8.20 1.12
CA TYR A 109 -15.75 8.44 0.19
C TYR A 109 -15.83 9.90 -0.29
N TYR A 110 -15.74 10.87 0.63
CA TYR A 110 -15.85 12.29 0.27
C TYR A 110 -14.67 12.79 -0.55
N ASN A 111 -13.50 12.16 -0.43
CA ASN A 111 -12.30 12.49 -1.21
C ASN A 111 -12.03 11.46 -2.33
N ARG A 112 -13.01 10.61 -2.68
CA ARG A 112 -12.79 9.41 -3.51
C ARG A 112 -12.14 9.68 -4.85
N GLU A 113 -12.47 10.79 -5.51
CA GLU A 113 -11.94 11.11 -6.84
C GLU A 113 -10.43 11.33 -6.77
N PHE A 114 -9.99 12.24 -5.88
CA PHE A 114 -8.58 12.51 -5.63
C PHE A 114 -7.83 11.27 -5.13
N MET A 115 -8.42 10.52 -4.18
CA MET A 115 -7.79 9.35 -3.60
C MET A 115 -7.67 8.21 -4.60
N HIS A 116 -8.67 8.00 -5.45
CA HIS A 116 -8.62 6.99 -6.51
C HIS A 116 -7.54 7.31 -7.54
N GLU A 117 -7.47 8.57 -8.00
CA GLU A 117 -6.42 9.00 -8.92
C GLU A 117 -5.02 8.83 -8.31
N SER A 118 -4.83 9.26 -7.07
CA SER A 118 -3.55 9.14 -6.36
C SER A 118 -3.18 7.67 -6.11
N TYR A 119 -4.15 6.84 -5.71
CA TYR A 119 -3.97 5.40 -5.53
C TYR A 119 -3.54 4.72 -6.84
N MET A 120 -4.21 5.02 -7.96
CA MET A 120 -3.84 4.47 -9.27
C MET A 120 -2.44 4.92 -9.70
N HIS A 121 -2.08 6.17 -9.41
CA HIS A 121 -0.73 6.67 -9.66
C HIS A 121 0.33 5.88 -8.88
N VAL A 122 0.12 5.65 -7.59
CA VAL A 122 1.04 4.85 -6.75
C VAL A 122 1.13 3.40 -7.24
N MET A 123 0.00 2.81 -7.64
CA MET A 123 -0.03 1.46 -8.20
C MET A 123 0.89 1.34 -9.43
N GLU A 124 0.71 2.22 -10.41
CA GLU A 124 1.43 2.18 -11.69
C GLU A 124 2.90 2.59 -11.57
N THR A 125 3.19 3.58 -10.73
CA THR A 125 4.53 4.18 -10.68
C THR A 125 5.46 3.52 -9.66
N VAL A 126 4.91 2.91 -8.60
CA VAL A 126 5.66 2.29 -7.51
C VAL A 126 5.36 0.80 -7.41
N CYS A 127 4.14 0.42 -7.03
CA CYS A 127 3.82 -0.95 -6.64
C CYS A 127 4.05 -1.98 -7.76
N ASP A 128 3.71 -1.65 -9.01
CA ASP A 128 3.95 -2.55 -10.13
C ASP A 128 5.43 -2.73 -10.48
N LYS A 129 6.29 -1.77 -10.08
CA LYS A 129 7.74 -1.88 -10.26
C LYS A 129 8.42 -2.63 -9.13
N ILE A 130 7.98 -2.41 -7.88
CA ILE A 130 8.64 -2.99 -6.69
C ILE A 130 8.11 -4.38 -6.31
N PHE A 131 6.86 -4.68 -6.68
CA PHE A 131 6.21 -5.97 -6.44
C PHE A 131 5.84 -6.70 -7.75
N GLY A 132 6.31 -6.21 -8.89
CA GLY A 132 6.23 -6.95 -10.15
C GLY A 132 7.01 -8.27 -10.04
N GLU A 133 6.60 -9.28 -10.82
CA GLU A 133 7.36 -10.53 -10.92
C GLU A 133 8.82 -10.18 -11.21
N THR A 134 9.68 -10.59 -10.29
CA THR A 134 11.13 -10.46 -10.34
C THR A 134 11.61 -10.47 -11.79
N LEU A 135 11.96 -9.31 -12.35
CA LEU A 135 12.73 -9.31 -13.59
C LEU A 135 13.97 -10.11 -13.27
N ALA A 136 14.08 -11.28 -13.89
CA ALA A 136 15.26 -12.11 -13.85
C ALA A 136 16.43 -11.18 -14.18
N ILE A 137 17.23 -10.84 -13.18
CA ILE A 137 18.56 -10.33 -13.43
C ILE A 137 19.30 -11.56 -13.93
N GLU A 138 19.19 -11.82 -15.24
CA GLU A 138 20.17 -12.64 -15.95
C GLU A 138 21.48 -11.87 -15.81
N VAL A 139 22.27 -12.25 -14.80
CA VAL A 139 23.68 -11.92 -14.78
C VAL A 139 24.27 -12.78 -15.88
N ASP A 140 24.41 -12.20 -17.07
CA ASP A 140 25.26 -12.77 -18.12
C ASP A 140 26.71 -12.69 -17.63
N GLU A 141 27.13 -13.68 -16.84
CA GLU A 141 28.54 -13.99 -16.62
C GLU A 141 29.08 -14.62 -17.92
N SER A 142 29.26 -13.79 -18.95
CA SER A 142 30.03 -14.15 -20.12
C SER A 142 30.90 -12.97 -20.52
N GLY A 143 32.06 -12.86 -19.86
CA GLY A 143 33.02 -11.83 -20.19
C GLY A 143 34.22 -11.71 -19.24
N MET A 144 34.97 -12.78 -19.01
CA MET A 144 36.46 -12.82 -19.07
C MET A 144 37.01 -14.18 -18.63
#